data_AF-A0A0H3HZ39-F1
#
_entry.id   AF-A0A0H3HZ39-F1
#
_cell.length_a   1.000
_cell.length_b   1.000
_cell.length_c   1.000
_cell.angle_alpha   90.00
_cell.angle_beta   90.00
_cell.angle_gamma   90.00
#
_symmetry.space_group_name_H-M   'P 1'
#
loop_
_entity.id
_entity.type
_entity.pdbx_description
1 polymer ?
#
loop_
_entity_poly.entity_id
_entity_poly.type
_entity_poly.pdbx_seq_one_letter_code
_entity_poly.pdbx_strand_id
1 'polypeptide(L)'
;MKYISCQNCYSNYEPAEMRCPDCNASQGKKDDGLIVFTDSVRYEISRLGGIVYDIIPLPFYRYIIPCEWGVIFFDNKKQTSWNYLCGIINSVTVHDYVEVCHGVHKDYLAIDKGKLIKRELLK
;
A
#
# COMPACT_ATOMS: atom_id res chain seq x y z
N MET A 1 -24.22 2.31 -4.60
CA MET A 1 -23.29 3.41 -4.28
C MET A 1 -22.22 3.50 -5.34
N LYS A 2 -21.76 4.72 -5.71
CA LYS A 2 -20.62 4.92 -6.61
C LYS A 2 -19.41 5.28 -5.74
N TYR A 3 -18.38 4.44 -5.74
CA TYR A 3 -17.09 4.74 -5.10
C TYR A 3 -16.29 5.69 -5.99
N ILE A 4 -15.39 6.48 -5.37
CA ILE A 4 -14.36 7.26 -6.08
C ILE A 4 -13.01 6.66 -5.76
N SER A 5 -12.15 6.54 -6.77
CA SER A 5 -10.75 6.15 -6.60
C SER A 5 -9.88 7.40 -6.44
N CYS A 6 -9.10 7.47 -5.36
CA CYS A 6 -8.14 8.57 -5.15
C CYS A 6 -7.09 8.59 -6.26
N GLN A 7 -6.86 9.73 -6.91
CA GLN A 7 -5.80 9.83 -7.92
C GLN A 7 -4.37 9.85 -7.36
N ASN A 8 -4.23 10.07 -6.03
CA ASN A 8 -2.93 10.05 -5.37
C ASN A 8 -2.53 8.64 -4.93
N CYS A 9 -3.42 7.97 -4.18
CA CYS A 9 -3.13 6.67 -3.59
C CYS A 9 -3.93 5.50 -4.18
N TYR A 10 -4.92 5.73 -5.04
CA TYR A 10 -5.80 4.71 -5.61
C TYR A 10 -6.69 3.91 -4.65
N SER A 11 -6.82 4.35 -3.40
CA SER A 11 -7.87 3.83 -2.52
C SER A 11 -9.27 4.15 -3.02
N ASN A 12 -10.20 3.22 -2.81
CA ASN A 12 -11.62 3.39 -3.11
C ASN A 12 -12.39 3.75 -1.85
N TYR A 13 -13.11 4.87 -1.89
CA TYR A 13 -13.89 5.35 -0.74
C TYR A 13 -15.17 6.06 -1.19
N GLU A 14 -16.01 6.39 -0.22
CA GLU A 14 -17.28 7.05 -0.47
C GLU A 14 -17.12 8.54 -0.83
N PRO A 15 -17.90 9.09 -1.78
CA PRO A 15 -17.75 10.46 -2.27
C PRO A 15 -18.01 11.57 -1.25
N ALA A 16 -18.58 11.25 -0.08
CA ALA A 16 -18.99 12.25 0.91
C ALA A 16 -17.81 13.08 1.46
N GLU A 17 -16.59 12.54 1.38
CA GLU A 17 -15.39 13.17 1.90
C GLU A 17 -14.70 14.05 0.84
N MET A 18 -14.41 15.33 1.17
CA MET A 18 -13.69 16.24 0.27
C MET A 18 -12.21 15.85 0.07
N ARG A 19 -11.68 14.99 0.94
CA ARG A 19 -10.30 14.48 0.92
C ARG A 19 -10.33 12.96 1.03
N CYS A 20 -9.34 12.30 0.44
CA CYS A 20 -9.20 10.85 0.57
C CYS A 20 -8.94 10.48 2.04
N PRO A 21 -9.70 9.55 2.64
CA PRO A 21 -9.53 9.19 4.04
C PRO A 21 -8.15 8.57 4.34
N ASP A 22 -7.53 7.89 3.36
CA ASP A 22 -6.28 7.16 3.60
C ASP A 22 -5.05 8.04 3.43
N CYS A 23 -4.95 8.75 2.30
CA CYS A 23 -3.78 9.60 2.03
C CYS A 23 -4.01 11.08 2.36
N ASN A 24 -5.21 11.47 2.76
CA ASN A 24 -5.62 12.85 3.00
C ASN A 24 -5.41 13.80 1.80
N ALA A 25 -5.26 13.32 0.57
CA ALA A 25 -5.15 14.19 -0.60
C ALA A 25 -6.53 14.78 -0.95
N SER A 26 -6.56 16.02 -1.44
CA SER A 26 -7.79 16.59 -1.99
C SER A 26 -8.21 15.81 -3.23
N GLN A 27 -9.53 15.66 -3.44
CA GLN A 27 -10.03 15.03 -4.66
C GLN A 27 -9.47 15.72 -5.92
N GLY A 28 -8.96 14.91 -6.86
CA GLY A 28 -8.39 15.39 -8.13
C GLY A 28 -7.04 16.10 -8.03
N LYS A 29 -6.42 16.17 -6.84
CA LYS A 29 -5.05 16.69 -6.67
C LYS A 29 -4.08 15.58 -6.26
N LYS A 30 -2.87 15.65 -6.79
CA LYS A 30 -1.74 14.80 -6.39
C LYS A 30 -0.95 15.51 -5.29
N ASP A 31 -0.36 14.73 -4.39
CA ASP A 31 0.69 15.18 -3.44
C ASP A 31 0.33 16.28 -2.44
N ASP A 32 -0.95 16.61 -2.26
CA ASP A 32 -1.38 17.55 -1.21
C ASP A 32 -1.88 16.84 0.07
N GLY A 33 -1.59 15.54 0.19
CA GLY A 33 -1.98 14.68 1.30
C GLY A 33 -0.88 14.45 2.34
N LEU A 34 -1.15 13.54 3.29
CA LEU A 34 -0.18 13.09 4.31
C LEU A 34 1.00 12.32 3.72
N ILE A 35 0.79 11.71 2.55
CA ILE A 35 1.82 10.97 1.81
C ILE A 35 1.99 11.60 0.44
N VAL A 36 3.24 11.90 0.11
CA VAL A 36 3.68 12.46 -1.15
C VAL A 36 4.42 11.36 -1.88
N PHE A 37 3.77 10.73 -2.87
CA PHE A 37 4.35 9.63 -3.61
C PHE A 37 5.26 10.16 -4.72
N THR A 38 6.40 9.51 -4.92
CA THR A 38 7.19 9.76 -6.14
C THR A 38 6.49 9.15 -7.36
N ASP A 39 6.85 9.61 -8.56
CA ASP A 39 6.36 9.00 -9.80
C ASP A 39 6.76 7.53 -9.93
N SER A 40 7.92 7.16 -9.40
CA SER A 40 8.35 5.76 -9.33
C SER A 40 7.39 4.94 -8.46
N VAL A 41 6.97 5.44 -7.30
CA VAL A 41 6.02 4.71 -6.45
C VAL A 41 4.65 4.61 -7.11
N ARG A 42 4.17 5.67 -7.76
CA ARG A 42 2.91 5.61 -8.52
C ARG A 42 2.95 4.62 -9.67
N TYR A 43 4.08 4.56 -10.37
CA TYR A 43 4.30 3.57 -11.41
C TYR A 43 4.23 2.15 -10.84
N GLU A 44 4.84 1.91 -9.69
CA GLU A 44 4.78 0.62 -9.00
C GLU A 44 3.37 0.28 -8.50
N ILE A 45 2.62 1.24 -7.95
CA ILE A 45 1.21 1.04 -7.58
C ILE A 45 0.40 0.62 -8.81
N SER A 46 0.56 1.33 -9.94
CA SER A 46 -0.10 1.00 -11.20
C SER A 46 0.27 -0.41 -11.69
N ARG A 47 1.56 -0.77 -11.62
CA ARG A 47 2.06 -2.10 -11.99
C ARG A 47 1.48 -3.22 -11.12
N LEU A 48 1.18 -2.94 -9.86
CA LEU A 48 0.55 -3.87 -8.91
C LEU A 48 -0.98 -3.89 -8.97
N GLY A 49 -1.58 -3.40 -10.06
CA GLY A 49 -3.02 -3.41 -10.32
C GLY A 49 -3.67 -2.03 -10.18
N GLY A 50 -2.97 -1.03 -9.66
CA GLY A 50 -3.48 0.33 -9.55
C GLY A 50 -4.65 0.48 -8.57
N ILE A 51 -4.87 -0.53 -7.72
CA ILE A 51 -5.87 -0.50 -6.65
C ILE A 51 -5.10 -0.62 -5.34
N VAL A 52 -5.25 0.36 -4.47
CA VAL A 52 -4.74 0.31 -3.09
C VAL A 52 -5.89 0.01 -2.16
N TYR A 53 -5.69 -0.93 -1.25
CA TYR A 53 -6.72 -1.33 -0.31
C TYR A 53 -6.66 -0.53 0.98
N ASP A 54 -5.47 -0.10 1.39
CA ASP A 54 -5.23 0.59 2.65
C ASP A 54 -3.87 1.32 2.61
N ILE A 55 -3.63 2.18 3.59
CA ILE A 55 -2.34 2.81 3.86
C ILE A 55 -2.02 2.61 5.35
N ILE A 56 -1.17 1.64 5.64
CA ILE A 56 -0.84 1.24 7.01
C ILE A 56 0.36 2.07 7.48
N PRO A 57 0.20 2.96 8.47
CA PRO A 57 1.28 3.81 8.96
C PRO A 57 2.30 3.02 9.81
N LEU A 58 3.57 3.36 9.64
CA LEU A 58 4.71 2.88 10.42
C LEU A 58 5.41 4.07 11.11
N PRO A 59 6.22 3.83 12.16
CA PRO A 59 7.04 4.87 12.78
C PRO A 59 7.95 5.58 11.77
N PHE A 60 8.20 6.87 12.01
CA PHE A 60 9.08 7.73 11.19
C PHE A 60 8.57 8.04 9.77
N TYR A 61 7.26 8.26 9.60
CA TYR A 61 6.65 8.60 8.30
C TYR A 61 6.91 7.54 7.22
N ARG A 62 6.86 6.27 7.62
CA ARG A 62 6.95 5.13 6.72
C ARG A 62 5.58 4.50 6.59
N TYR A 63 5.32 3.80 5.50
CA TYR A 63 4.01 3.24 5.21
C TYR A 63 4.14 1.90 4.51
N ILE A 64 3.22 0.97 4.83
CA ILE A 64 2.94 -0.21 4.00
C ILE A 64 1.65 0.07 3.23
N ILE A 65 1.70 -0.16 1.93
CA ILE A 65 0.63 0.14 0.99
C ILE A 65 0.27 -1.18 0.31
N PRO A 66 -0.76 -1.88 0.80
CA PRO A 66 -1.29 -3.05 0.13
C PRO A 66 -1.94 -2.63 -1.19
N CYS A 67 -1.44 -3.20 -2.29
CA CYS A 67 -2.01 -3.11 -3.61
C CYS A 67 -2.69 -4.45 -3.97
N GLU A 68 -3.45 -4.48 -5.06
CA GLU A 68 -4.13 -5.68 -5.52
C GLU A 68 -3.21 -6.90 -5.61
N TRP A 69 -2.04 -6.76 -6.24
CA TRP A 69 -1.15 -7.89 -6.52
C TRP A 69 0.07 -8.02 -5.59
N GLY A 70 0.19 -7.16 -4.59
CA GLY A 70 1.41 -7.09 -3.78
C GLY A 70 1.42 -5.93 -2.81
N VAL A 71 2.51 -5.76 -2.08
CA VAL A 71 2.67 -4.67 -1.11
C VAL A 71 3.82 -3.76 -1.50
N ILE A 72 3.70 -2.49 -1.18
CA ILE A 72 4.76 -1.50 -1.30
C ILE A 72 5.09 -0.97 0.10
N PHE A 73 6.37 -0.89 0.42
CA PHE A 73 6.85 -0.03 1.49
C PHE A 73 7.26 1.30 0.92
N PHE A 74 6.91 2.38 1.60
CA PHE A 74 7.34 3.72 1.25
C PHE A 74 7.82 4.50 2.47
N ASP A 75 9.04 5.01 2.40
CA ASP A 75 9.57 6.01 3.33
C ASP A 75 9.30 7.40 2.75
N ASN A 76 8.29 8.09 3.31
CA ASN A 76 7.87 9.40 2.83
C ASN A 76 8.92 10.49 3.10
N LYS A 77 9.77 10.32 4.12
CA LYS A 77 10.82 11.29 4.44
C LYS A 77 11.99 11.18 3.48
N LYS A 78 12.41 9.94 3.17
CA LYS A 78 13.55 9.67 2.28
C LYS A 78 13.15 9.53 0.82
N GLN A 79 11.85 9.43 0.53
CA GLN A 79 11.30 9.21 -0.81
C GLN A 79 11.85 7.91 -1.44
N THR A 80 12.00 6.87 -0.62
CA THR A 80 12.51 5.54 -1.03
C THR A 80 11.45 4.46 -0.82
N SER A 81 11.47 3.42 -1.64
CA SER A 81 10.50 2.32 -1.59
C SER A 81 11.10 0.98 -1.95
N TRP A 82 10.43 -0.10 -1.52
CA TRP A 82 10.55 -1.43 -2.10
C TRP A 82 9.15 -1.99 -2.34
N ASN A 83 9.04 -3.00 -3.21
CA ASN A 83 7.78 -3.71 -3.43
C ASN A 83 7.97 -5.22 -3.38
N TYR A 84 6.87 -5.92 -3.12
CA TYR A 84 6.78 -7.36 -3.11
C TYR A 84 5.53 -7.83 -3.85
N LEU A 85 5.74 -8.53 -4.97
CA LEU A 85 4.68 -9.15 -5.76
C LEU A 85 4.39 -10.55 -5.21
N CYS A 86 3.14 -10.83 -4.91
CA CYS A 86 2.76 -12.12 -4.30
C CYS A 86 1.47 -12.74 -4.84
N GLY A 87 0.70 -12.02 -5.64
CA GLY A 87 -0.65 -12.45 -6.03
C GLY A 87 -1.72 -11.57 -5.38
N ILE A 88 -2.98 -11.93 -5.58
CA ILE A 88 -4.11 -11.17 -5.02
C ILE A 88 -4.04 -11.22 -3.50
N ILE A 89 -3.92 -10.05 -2.88
CA ILE A 89 -3.83 -9.91 -1.43
C ILE A 89 -5.20 -10.14 -0.80
N ASN A 90 -5.25 -11.04 0.19
CA ASN A 90 -6.41 -11.21 1.06
C ASN A 90 -6.35 -10.28 2.28
N SER A 91 -5.18 -10.14 2.89
CA SER A 91 -4.95 -9.23 4.02
C SER A 91 -3.46 -8.96 4.23
N VAL A 92 -3.18 -7.83 4.88
CA VAL A 92 -1.83 -7.44 5.32
C VAL A 92 -1.88 -7.09 6.79
N THR A 93 -0.91 -7.57 7.56
CA THR A 93 -0.74 -7.24 8.99
C THR A 93 0.71 -6.86 9.23
N VAL A 94 0.93 -5.84 10.06
CA VAL A 94 2.28 -5.31 10.30
C VAL A 94 2.66 -5.43 11.78
N HIS A 95 3.79 -6.07 12.02
CA HIS A 95 4.45 -6.24 13.32
C HIS A 95 5.90 -5.73 13.21
N ASP A 96 6.89 -6.49 13.69
CA ASP A 96 8.31 -6.28 13.36
C ASP A 96 8.66 -6.72 11.92
N TYR A 97 7.71 -7.36 11.25
CA TYR A 97 7.75 -7.82 9.86
C TYR A 97 6.37 -7.58 9.22
N VAL A 98 6.28 -7.71 7.90
CA VAL A 98 5.00 -7.62 7.17
C VAL A 98 4.48 -9.02 6.90
N GLU A 99 3.29 -9.33 7.41
CA GLU A 99 2.52 -10.52 7.04
C GLU A 99 1.63 -10.21 5.85
N VAL A 100 1.75 -10.99 4.78
CA VAL A 100 0.90 -10.90 3.59
C VAL A 100 0.20 -12.23 3.38
N CYS A 101 -1.13 -12.25 3.53
CA CYS A 101 -1.94 -13.42 3.19
C CYS A 101 -2.41 -13.28 1.74
N HIS A 102 -2.14 -14.31 0.93
CA HIS A 102 -2.58 -14.39 -0.46
C HIS A 102 -2.89 -15.84 -0.84
N GLY A 103 -4.08 -16.11 -1.36
CA GLY A 103 -4.54 -17.46 -1.64
C GLY A 103 -4.42 -18.39 -0.44
N VAL A 104 -3.68 -19.50 -0.60
CA VAL A 104 -3.39 -20.47 0.48
C VAL A 104 -2.03 -20.22 1.15
N HIS A 105 -1.44 -19.05 0.95
CA HIS A 105 -0.12 -18.72 1.46
C HIS A 105 -0.15 -17.56 2.44
N LYS A 106 0.82 -17.59 3.35
CA LYS A 106 1.17 -16.46 4.21
C LYS A 106 2.67 -16.19 4.09
N ASP A 107 3.01 -14.99 3.64
CA ASP A 107 4.39 -14.52 3.48
C ASP A 107 4.79 -13.55 4.57
N TYR A 108 6.04 -13.65 4.99
CA TYR A 108 6.64 -12.85 6.05
C TYR A 108 7.80 -12.06 5.44
N LEU A 109 7.70 -10.74 5.42
CA LEU A 109 8.69 -9.86 4.78
C LEU A 109 9.42 -9.00 5.82
N ALA A 110 10.73 -8.85 5.65
CA ALA A 110 11.49 -7.87 6.42
C ALA A 110 11.08 -6.45 6.03
N ILE A 111 10.71 -5.60 6.99
CA ILE A 111 10.19 -4.24 6.74
C ILE A 111 11.22 -3.34 6.04
N ASP A 112 12.50 -3.50 6.33
CA ASP A 112 13.56 -2.62 5.82
C ASP A 112 13.90 -2.87 4.34
N LYS A 113 13.76 -4.12 3.88
CA LYS A 113 14.23 -4.56 2.56
C LYS A 113 13.18 -5.28 1.71
N GLY A 114 12.00 -5.56 2.27
CA GLY A 114 10.96 -6.35 1.59
C GLY A 114 11.37 -7.80 1.33
N LYS A 115 12.44 -8.29 1.96
CA LYS A 115 12.96 -9.62 1.71
C LYS A 115 12.04 -10.65 2.35
N LEU A 116 11.63 -11.65 1.56
CA LEU A 116 10.91 -12.82 2.07
C LEU A 116 11.78 -13.55 3.11
N ILE A 117 11.29 -13.59 4.35
CA ILE A 117 11.87 -14.29 5.49
C ILE A 117 11.35 -15.72 5.52
N LYS A 118 10.03 -15.89 5.36
CA LYS A 118 9.32 -17.16 5.50
C LYS A 118 8.08 -17.16 4.62
N ARG A 119 7.71 -18.34 4.12
CA ARG A 119 6.40 -18.63 3.51
C ARG A 119 5.77 -19.81 4.22
N GLU A 120 4.48 -19.68 4.56
CA GLU A 120 3.66 -20.72 5.14
C GLU A 120 2.48 -21.07 4.23
N LEU A 121 2.00 -22.31 4.34
CA LEU A 121 0.74 -22.75 3.76
C LEU A 121 -0.35 -22.63 4.82
N LEU A 122 -1.42 -21.90 4.50
CA LEU A 122 -2.64 -21.83 5.29
C LEU A 122 -3.38 -23.16 5.14
N LYS A 123 -3.49 -23.92 6.23
CA LYS A 123 -4.23 -25.19 6.28
C LYS A 123 -5.73 -24.96 6.38
#